data_AF-S2JPH1-F1
#
_entry.id   AF-S2JPH1-F1
#
_cell.length_a   1.000
_cell.length_b   1.000
_cell.length_c   1.000
_cell.angle_alpha   90.00
_cell.angle_beta   90.00
_cell.angle_gamma   90.00
#
_symmetry.space_group_name_H-M   'P 1'
#
loop_
_entity.id
_entity.type
_entity.pdbx_description
1 polymer ?
#
loop_
_entity_poly.entity_id
_entity_poly.type
_entity_poly.pdbx_seq_one_letter_code
_entity_poly.pdbx_strand_id
1 'polypeptide(L)'
;MFKSILTFMLAALAMVVVADQIYIYGPPSNGIYHPKDIMDIRYHVRSVGMTKIWQTSATLIHESTNATIASFPPIAWNASAETNNAHTTWTVPVGLPNGNYTMTISGNATRLCSKNSDGSAPFTQCQATLYEYRSFVINNGTQTA
;
A
#
# COMPACT_ATOMS: atom_id res chain seq x y z
N MET A 1 -42.64 -19.12 4.89
CA MET A 1 -41.74 -18.56 3.87
C MET A 1 -40.82 -17.42 4.35
N PHE A 2 -40.81 -17.04 5.65
CA PHE A 2 -39.98 -15.93 6.16
C PHE A 2 -38.64 -16.33 6.83
N LYS A 3 -38.35 -17.63 6.99
CA LYS A 3 -37.11 -18.10 7.65
C LYS A 3 -35.89 -18.17 6.72
N SER A 4 -36.08 -18.10 5.41
CA SER A 4 -34.99 -18.35 4.44
C SER A 4 -34.19 -17.10 4.07
N ILE A 5 -34.73 -15.91 4.28
CA ILE A 5 -34.08 -14.63 3.91
C ILE A 5 -33.10 -14.17 5.00
N LEU A 6 -33.41 -14.46 6.27
CA LEU A 6 -32.59 -14.02 7.41
C LEU A 6 -31.23 -14.77 7.46
N THR A 7 -31.18 -16.02 7.02
CA THR A 7 -29.95 -16.84 7.02
C THR A 7 -28.97 -16.44 5.91
N PHE A 8 -29.46 -15.93 4.78
CA PHE A 8 -28.62 -15.44 3.69
C PHE A 8 -27.92 -14.12 4.02
N MET A 9 -28.56 -13.22 4.78
CA MET A 9 -27.92 -11.97 5.21
C MET A 9 -26.81 -12.20 6.26
N LEU A 10 -26.95 -13.18 7.17
CA LEU A 10 -25.92 -13.46 8.17
C LEU A 10 -24.65 -14.08 7.55
N ALA A 11 -24.79 -14.87 6.48
CA ALA A 11 -23.65 -15.43 5.75
C ALA A 11 -22.91 -14.39 4.89
N ALA A 12 -23.63 -13.36 4.41
CA ALA A 12 -23.04 -12.28 3.62
C ALA A 12 -22.26 -11.26 4.47
N LEU A 13 -22.61 -11.08 5.76
CA LEU A 13 -21.84 -10.22 6.67
C LEU A 13 -20.55 -10.86 7.22
N ALA A 14 -20.39 -12.18 7.14
CA ALA A 14 -19.29 -12.91 7.77
C ALA A 14 -18.03 -13.10 6.90
N MET A 15 -18.00 -12.57 5.66
CA MET A 15 -16.87 -12.75 4.73
C MET A 15 -16.06 -11.48 4.47
N VAL A 16 -15.99 -10.55 5.43
CA VAL A 16 -14.92 -9.55 5.44
C VAL A 16 -13.78 -10.11 6.28
N VAL A 17 -13.09 -11.14 5.76
CA VAL A 17 -11.80 -11.53 6.30
C VAL A 17 -10.85 -10.40 5.93
N VAL A 18 -10.62 -9.49 6.87
CA VAL A 18 -9.75 -8.34 6.65
C VAL A 18 -8.33 -8.87 6.45
N ALA A 19 -7.76 -8.62 5.26
CA ALA A 19 -6.34 -8.87 5.02
C ALA A 19 -5.49 -7.85 5.78
N ASP A 20 -4.21 -8.14 6.00
CA ASP A 20 -3.25 -7.14 6.46
C ASP A 20 -3.38 -5.86 5.62
N GLN A 21 -3.36 -4.70 6.30
CA GLN A 21 -3.65 -3.41 5.69
C GLN A 21 -2.41 -2.54 5.68
N ILE A 22 -2.19 -1.85 4.57
CA ILE A 22 -1.14 -0.84 4.43
C ILE A 22 -1.82 0.53 4.53
N TYR A 23 -1.31 1.38 5.42
CA TYR A 23 -1.80 2.73 5.63
C TYR A 23 -0.69 3.71 5.28
N ILE A 24 -0.93 4.56 4.30
CA ILE A 24 0.02 5.62 3.92
C ILE A 24 -0.31 6.88 4.73
N TYR A 25 0.66 7.45 5.43
CA TYR A 25 0.52 8.73 6.15
C TYR A 25 1.22 9.88 5.43
N GLY A 26 2.25 9.60 4.64
CA GLY A 26 2.99 10.60 3.85
C GLY A 26 3.46 10.01 2.52
N PRO A 27 3.42 10.78 1.41
CA PRO A 27 2.98 12.18 1.33
C PRO A 27 1.45 12.34 1.49
N PRO A 28 0.93 13.55 1.78
CA PRO A 28 -0.50 13.83 1.78
C PRO A 28 -1.10 13.58 0.40
N SER A 29 -2.36 13.13 0.37
CA SER A 29 -3.10 13.03 -0.88
C SER A 29 -3.22 14.41 -1.51
N ASN A 30 -2.88 14.53 -2.79
CA ASN A 30 -2.90 15.80 -3.53
C ASN A 30 -1.92 16.86 -2.96
N GLY A 31 -0.88 16.44 -2.25
CA GLY A 31 0.22 17.33 -1.87
C GLY A 31 0.86 17.96 -3.11
N ILE A 32 1.33 19.20 -2.99
CA ILE A 32 2.09 19.88 -4.05
C ILE A 32 3.50 20.10 -3.52
N TYR A 33 4.47 19.60 -4.26
CA TYR A 33 5.89 19.70 -3.93
C TYR A 33 6.66 20.44 -5.02
N HIS A 34 7.71 21.13 -4.62
CA HIS A 34 8.63 21.86 -5.48
C HIS A 34 10.03 21.26 -5.36
N PRO A 35 10.93 21.57 -6.31
CA PRO A 35 12.33 21.22 -6.19
C PRO A 35 12.90 21.67 -4.84
N LYS A 36 13.66 20.77 -4.19
CA LYS A 36 14.27 20.90 -2.87
C LYS A 36 13.32 20.78 -1.68
N ASP A 37 12.02 20.64 -1.89
CA ASP A 37 11.11 20.30 -0.79
C ASP A 37 11.51 18.96 -0.17
N ILE A 38 11.33 18.85 1.14
CA ILE A 38 11.52 17.61 1.88
C ILE A 38 10.17 16.92 1.99
N MET A 39 10.05 15.76 1.39
CA MET A 39 8.86 14.91 1.41
C MET A 39 8.97 13.88 2.52
N ASP A 40 7.95 13.80 3.37
CA ASP A 40 7.78 12.72 4.34
C ASP A 40 7.18 11.49 3.66
N ILE A 41 7.90 10.37 3.73
CA ILE A 41 7.46 9.07 3.23
C ILE A 41 7.20 8.20 4.45
N ARG A 42 5.93 8.03 4.77
CA ARG A 42 5.51 7.33 5.97
C ARG A 42 4.36 6.39 5.68
N TYR A 43 4.50 5.15 6.10
CA TYR A 43 3.42 4.18 6.06
C TYR A 43 3.51 3.19 7.21
N HIS A 44 2.39 2.54 7.46
CA HIS A 44 2.15 1.60 8.56
C HIS A 44 1.50 0.36 7.97
N VAL A 45 1.98 -0.81 8.38
CA VAL A 45 1.30 -2.08 8.09
C VAL A 45 0.72 -2.63 9.36
N ARG A 46 -0.58 -2.96 9.32
CA ARG A 46 -1.29 -3.64 10.40
C ARG A 46 -1.57 -5.07 9.99
N SER A 47 -1.21 -6.02 10.86
CA SER A 47 -1.67 -7.40 10.71
C SER A 47 -3.11 -7.52 11.22
N VAL A 48 -4.03 -8.00 10.36
CA VAL A 48 -5.47 -8.06 10.68
C VAL A 48 -6.08 -9.43 10.40
N GLY A 49 -5.35 -10.36 9.77
CA GLY A 49 -5.92 -11.65 9.38
C GLY A 49 -4.93 -12.76 9.10
N MET A 50 -5.33 -13.68 8.22
CA MET A 50 -4.51 -14.84 7.81
C MET A 50 -3.51 -14.52 6.70
N THR A 51 -3.45 -13.25 6.28
CA THR A 51 -2.41 -12.76 5.38
C THR A 51 -1.21 -12.37 6.22
N LYS A 52 -0.01 -12.63 5.73
CA LYS A 52 1.24 -12.22 6.37
C LYS A 52 2.09 -11.46 5.38
N ILE A 53 2.38 -10.19 5.65
CA ILE A 53 3.33 -9.40 4.87
C ILE A 53 4.75 -9.64 5.37
N TRP A 54 5.64 -10.05 4.48
CA TRP A 54 7.04 -10.40 4.78
C TRP A 54 8.00 -9.24 4.61
N GLN A 55 7.65 -8.30 3.73
CA GLN A 55 8.42 -7.10 3.42
C GLN A 55 7.57 -6.14 2.60
N THR A 56 7.93 -4.86 2.65
CA THR A 56 7.36 -3.82 1.79
C THR A 56 8.45 -3.02 1.09
N SER A 57 8.12 -2.47 -0.07
CA SER A 57 8.93 -1.48 -0.78
C SER A 57 8.05 -0.33 -1.22
N ALA A 58 8.63 0.87 -1.28
CA ALA A 58 7.94 2.05 -1.81
C ALA A 58 8.62 2.50 -3.10
N THR A 59 7.84 2.78 -4.13
CA THR A 59 8.32 3.37 -5.39
C THR A 59 7.57 4.65 -5.69
N LEU A 60 8.27 5.61 -6.28
CA LEU A 60 7.70 6.89 -6.73
C LEU A 60 7.72 6.89 -8.24
N ILE A 61 6.55 7.01 -8.86
CA ILE A 61 6.35 6.85 -10.30
C ILE A 61 5.78 8.16 -10.86
N HIS A 62 6.36 8.65 -11.94
CA HIS A 62 5.77 9.73 -12.74
C HIS A 62 4.66 9.16 -13.62
N GLU A 63 3.42 9.63 -13.45
CA GLU A 63 2.25 8.97 -14.04
C GLU A 63 2.25 9.00 -15.58
N SER A 64 2.64 10.15 -16.18
CA SER A 64 2.56 10.31 -17.63
C SER A 64 3.58 9.46 -18.39
N THR A 65 4.76 9.25 -17.81
CA THR A 65 5.84 8.45 -18.44
C THR A 65 5.98 7.06 -17.86
N ASN A 66 5.21 6.73 -16.81
CA ASN A 66 5.34 5.51 -16.01
C ASN A 66 6.78 5.23 -15.53
N ALA A 67 7.58 6.29 -15.35
CA ALA A 67 8.99 6.17 -15.00
C ALA A 67 9.14 6.10 -13.49
N THR A 68 9.91 5.13 -12.98
CA THR A 68 10.30 5.09 -11.57
C THR A 68 11.37 6.14 -11.31
N ILE A 69 11.07 7.07 -10.40
CA ILE A 69 11.93 8.21 -10.05
C ILE A 69 12.79 7.89 -8.85
N ALA A 70 12.19 7.22 -7.86
CA ALA A 70 12.85 6.83 -6.64
C ALA A 70 12.26 5.52 -6.14
N SER A 71 13.11 4.73 -5.50
CA SER A 71 12.74 3.52 -4.79
C SER A 71 13.32 3.61 -3.40
N PHE A 72 12.48 3.39 -2.40
CA PHE A 72 12.89 3.46 -1.00
C PHE A 72 12.98 2.04 -0.48
N PRO A 73 14.15 1.62 0.01
CA PRO A 73 14.33 0.28 0.53
C PRO A 73 13.46 0.07 1.78
N PRO A 74 13.24 -1.20 2.17
CA PRO A 74 12.48 -1.55 3.35
C PRO A 74 13.17 -0.97 4.59
N ILE A 75 12.37 -0.30 5.41
CA ILE A 75 12.73 0.12 6.77
C ILE A 75 12.65 -1.13 7.65
N ALA A 76 13.38 -1.17 8.77
CA ALA A 76 13.49 -2.33 9.64
C ALA A 76 12.14 -3.06 9.80
N TRP A 77 12.03 -4.23 9.19
CA TRP A 77 10.79 -4.98 9.07
C TRP A 77 10.81 -6.17 10.01
N ASN A 78 9.82 -6.24 10.90
CA ASN A 78 9.58 -7.39 11.75
C ASN A 78 8.28 -8.09 11.29
N ALA A 79 8.43 -9.12 10.46
CA ALA A 79 7.29 -9.88 9.93
C ALA A 79 6.47 -10.61 11.02
N SER A 80 6.96 -10.68 12.26
CA SER A 80 6.25 -11.26 13.40
C SER A 80 5.58 -10.20 14.29
N ALA A 81 5.79 -8.91 14.03
CA ALA A 81 5.12 -7.85 14.76
C ALA A 81 3.69 -7.65 14.23
N GLU A 82 2.74 -7.35 15.12
CA GLU A 82 1.37 -6.99 14.76
C GLU A 82 1.31 -5.70 13.93
N THR A 83 2.30 -4.82 14.12
CA THR A 83 2.42 -3.57 13.39
C THR A 83 3.87 -3.35 12.94
N ASN A 84 4.04 -2.90 11.71
CA ASN A 84 5.31 -2.41 11.19
C ASN A 84 5.16 -0.96 10.73
N ASN A 85 6.17 -0.13 10.99
CA ASN A 85 6.17 1.27 10.61
C ASN A 85 7.39 1.56 9.77
N ALA A 86 7.18 2.33 8.72
CA ALA A 86 8.19 2.79 7.79
C ALA A 86 8.13 4.30 7.74
N HIS A 87 9.25 4.96 8.02
CA HIS A 87 9.41 6.40 7.94
C HIS A 87 10.78 6.78 7.38
N THR A 88 10.79 7.51 6.28
CA THR A 88 11.99 8.15 5.71
C THR A 88 11.61 9.52 5.14
N THR A 89 12.62 10.30 4.78
CA THR A 89 12.42 11.56 4.05
C THR A 89 13.11 11.48 2.69
N TRP A 90 12.55 12.20 1.72
CA TRP A 90 13.12 12.31 0.38
C TRP A 90 13.11 13.77 -0.06
N THR A 91 14.28 14.28 -0.44
CA THR A 91 14.39 15.62 -1.01
C THR A 91 14.07 15.57 -2.49
N VAL A 92 13.09 16.36 -2.93
CA VAL A 92 12.69 16.44 -4.34
C VAL A 92 13.86 17.00 -5.17
N PRO A 93 14.42 16.24 -6.12
CA PRO A 93 15.53 16.71 -6.94
C PRO A 93 15.07 17.79 -7.92
N VAL A 94 16.01 18.64 -8.32
CA VAL A 94 15.79 19.62 -9.39
C VAL A 94 15.72 18.89 -10.73
N GLY A 95 14.83 19.34 -11.62
CA GLY A 95 14.75 18.85 -13.00
C GLY A 95 13.78 17.69 -13.23
N LEU A 96 13.00 17.29 -12.22
CA LEU A 96 11.87 16.39 -12.44
C LEU A 96 10.80 17.08 -13.31
N PRO A 97 10.12 16.38 -14.23
CA PRO A 97 9.00 16.96 -14.97
C PRO A 97 7.89 17.50 -14.06
N ASN A 98 7.16 18.51 -14.50
CA ASN A 98 5.91 18.88 -13.82
C ASN A 98 4.87 17.80 -14.07
N GLY A 99 4.11 17.43 -13.04
CA GLY A 99 2.98 16.53 -13.22
C GLY A 99 2.56 15.77 -11.98
N ASN A 100 1.71 14.78 -12.20
CA ASN A 100 1.25 13.86 -11.18
C ASN A 100 2.26 12.74 -10.97
N TYR A 101 2.46 12.43 -9.71
CA TYR A 101 3.29 11.34 -9.25
C TYR A 101 2.48 10.47 -8.31
N THR A 102 2.71 9.17 -8.40
CA THR A 102 2.12 8.20 -7.48
C THR A 102 3.23 7.50 -6.72
N MET A 103 3.11 7.51 -5.40
CA MET A 103 3.86 6.61 -4.54
C MET A 103 3.08 5.32 -4.40
N THR A 104 3.72 4.20 -4.72
CA THR A 104 3.16 2.85 -4.58
C THR A 104 3.92 2.11 -3.50
N ILE A 105 3.21 1.60 -2.50
CA ILE A 105 3.73 0.64 -1.53
C ILE A 105 3.35 -0.75 -2.03
N SER A 106 4.34 -1.60 -2.26
CA SER A 106 4.11 -3.02 -2.57
C SER A 106 4.55 -3.90 -1.40
N GLY A 107 3.73 -4.88 -1.06
CA GLY A 107 4.00 -5.84 0.01
C GLY A 107 4.06 -7.25 -0.53
N ASN A 108 5.18 -7.96 -0.31
CA ASN A 108 5.23 -9.40 -0.54
C ASN A 108 4.50 -10.08 0.62
N ALA A 109 3.47 -10.87 0.30
CA ALA A 109 2.61 -11.48 1.29
C ALA A 109 2.37 -12.97 1.01
N THR A 110 1.99 -13.69 2.06
CA THR A 110 1.37 -15.01 1.96
C THR A 110 -0.03 -14.98 2.51
N ARG A 111 -0.97 -15.68 1.88
CA ARG A 111 -2.35 -15.81 2.37
C ARG A 111 -2.83 -17.25 2.28
N LEU A 112 -3.81 -17.60 3.11
CA LEU A 112 -4.48 -18.90 3.02
C LEU A 112 -5.30 -19.01 1.72
N CYS A 113 -5.15 -20.12 1.00
CA CYS A 113 -5.84 -20.40 -0.27
C CYS A 113 -6.24 -21.89 -0.35
N SER A 114 -7.33 -22.22 -1.06
CA SER A 114 -7.69 -23.62 -1.36
C SER A 114 -6.63 -24.25 -2.27
N LYS A 115 -6.16 -25.46 -1.95
CA LYS A 115 -5.27 -26.22 -2.84
C LYS A 115 -5.90 -26.47 -4.21
N ASN A 116 -7.22 -26.60 -4.28
CA ASN A 116 -7.96 -26.90 -5.50
C ASN A 116 -8.50 -25.64 -6.20
N SER A 117 -8.21 -24.44 -5.68
CA SER A 117 -8.71 -23.16 -6.21
C SER A 117 -10.24 -23.03 -6.26
N ASP A 118 -10.95 -23.82 -5.48
CA ASP A 118 -12.42 -23.90 -5.43
C ASP A 118 -13.02 -23.30 -4.13
N GLY A 119 -12.16 -22.76 -3.27
CA GLY A 119 -12.54 -22.25 -1.95
C GLY A 119 -12.77 -23.32 -0.88
N SER A 120 -12.60 -24.60 -1.21
CA SER A 120 -12.78 -25.72 -0.27
C SER A 120 -11.46 -26.17 0.38
N ALA A 121 -11.56 -26.85 1.52
CA ALA A 121 -10.40 -27.50 2.13
C ALA A 121 -9.91 -28.66 1.22
N PRO A 122 -8.61 -29.00 1.24
CA PRO A 122 -7.56 -28.51 2.13
C PRO A 122 -6.97 -27.15 1.70
N PHE A 123 -6.55 -26.38 2.70
CA PHE A 123 -5.93 -25.06 2.50
C PHE A 123 -4.40 -25.12 2.54
N THR A 124 -3.73 -24.19 1.86
CA THR A 124 -2.28 -23.98 1.86
C THR A 124 -1.93 -22.48 1.91
N GLN A 125 -0.66 -22.14 2.12
CA GLN A 125 -0.17 -20.77 1.99
C GLN A 125 0.19 -20.48 0.53
N CYS A 126 -0.48 -19.51 -0.08
CA CYS A 126 -0.17 -19.00 -1.41
C CYS A 126 0.56 -17.67 -1.33
N GLN A 127 1.47 -17.44 -2.27
CA GLN A 127 2.07 -16.11 -2.49
C GLN A 127 1.00 -15.12 -2.96
N ALA A 128 1.15 -13.87 -2.54
CA ALA A 128 0.32 -12.75 -2.92
C ALA A 128 1.15 -11.46 -2.91
N THR A 129 0.69 -10.46 -3.64
CA THR A 129 1.24 -9.11 -3.56
C THR A 129 0.13 -8.16 -3.17
N LEU A 130 0.40 -7.31 -2.18
CA LEU A 130 -0.49 -6.23 -1.78
C LEU A 130 0.04 -4.91 -2.31
N TYR A 131 -0.86 -4.00 -2.64
CA TYR A 131 -0.54 -2.68 -3.14
C TYR A 131 -1.39 -1.64 -2.45
N GLU A 132 -0.75 -0.53 -2.10
CA GLU A 132 -1.42 0.71 -1.73
C GLU A 132 -0.73 1.88 -2.42
N TYR A 133 -1.49 2.94 -2.68
CA TYR A 133 -0.98 4.05 -3.47
C TYR A 133 -1.41 5.41 -2.95
N ARG A 134 -0.61 6.42 -3.30
CA ARG A 134 -0.82 7.81 -2.91
C ARG A 134 -0.35 8.73 -4.03
N SER A 135 -1.27 9.54 -4.56
CA SER A 135 -0.96 10.50 -5.61
C SER A 135 -0.73 11.91 -5.06
N PHE A 136 0.19 12.64 -5.70
CA PHE A 136 0.58 14.02 -5.38
C PHE A 136 1.16 14.68 -6.64
N VAL A 137 1.46 15.98 -6.57
CA VAL A 137 1.97 16.78 -7.69
C VAL A 137 3.38 17.26 -7.37
N ILE A 138 4.27 17.21 -8.37
CA ILE A 138 5.51 17.98 -8.36
C ILE A 138 5.37 19.10 -9.39
N ASN A 139 5.65 20.33 -8.95
CA ASN A 139 5.60 21.53 -9.76
C ASN A 139 6.91 22.31 -9.61
N ASN A 140 7.60 22.53 -10.72
CA ASN A 140 8.81 23.34 -10.80
C ASN A 140 8.54 24.84 -10.87
N GLY A 141 7.27 25.28 -10.78
CA GLY A 141 6.96 26.69 -10.59
C GLY A 141 7.72 27.23 -9.39
N THR A 142 8.34 28.39 -9.54
CA THR A 142 8.96 29.10 -8.41
C THR A 142 7.90 29.33 -7.34
N GLN A 143 8.17 28.85 -6.13
CA GLN A 143 7.38 29.14 -4.93
C GLN A 143 7.31 30.67 -4.81
N THR A 144 6.15 31.27 -5.09
CA THR A 144 5.94 32.69 -4.77
C THR A 144 5.91 32.77 -3.25
N ALA A 145 6.99 33.35 -2.71
CA ALA A 145 7.16 33.65 -1.29
C ALA A 145 6.07 34.58 -0.76
#